data_AF-A0A951JEZ6-F1
#
_entry.id   AF-A0A951JEZ6-F1
#
_cell.length_a   1.000
_cell.length_b   1.000
_cell.length_c   1.000
_cell.angle_alpha   90.00
_cell.angle_beta   90.00
_cell.angle_gamma   90.00
#
_symmetry.space_group_name_H-M   'P 1'
#
loop_
_entity.id
_entity.type
_entity.pdbx_description
1 polymer ?
#
loop_
_entity_poly.entity_id
_entity_poly.type
_entity_poly.pdbx_seq_one_letter_code
_entity_poly.pdbx_strand_id
1 'polypeptide(L)'
;MEFKTAGRLSGAPSTHGDLHQAMDAINRIILGKRDAIRLCLACLLARGHLLIEDSPGVGKTTLAQTLARALGLDYRRIQFTSDLLPADIIGAAIWHRDSGEFHFQAGPIFAQLILADEVNRATPKTQSALLEAMEEHQVTVDGVSRRVEQGSGPGVFPGRK
;
A
#
# COMPACT_ATOMS: atom_id res chain seq x y z
N MET A 1 -18.66 -3.42 25.09
CA MET A 1 -18.03 -2.31 24.35
C MET A 1 -18.29 -2.59 22.86
N GLU A 2 -19.45 -2.17 22.36
CA GLU A 2 -19.87 -2.42 20.98
C GLU A 2 -19.25 -1.39 20.04
N PHE A 3 -18.40 -1.84 19.12
CA PHE A 3 -17.94 -1.02 18.01
C PHE A 3 -19.00 -1.07 16.90
N LYS A 4 -19.84 -0.04 16.85
CA LYS A 4 -20.79 0.18 15.76
C LYS A 4 -20.02 0.76 14.58
N THR A 5 -19.72 -0.05 13.58
CA THR A 5 -19.07 0.36 12.33
C THR A 5 -19.97 1.37 11.62
N ALA A 6 -19.60 2.65 11.65
CA ALA A 6 -20.29 3.69 10.90
C ALA A 6 -20.12 3.42 9.40
N GLY A 7 -21.22 3.61 8.67
CA GLY A 7 -21.45 3.11 7.32
C GLY A 7 -20.45 3.52 6.25
N ARG A 8 -20.55 2.82 5.12
CA ARG A 8 -19.94 3.15 3.84
C ARG A 8 -20.06 4.66 3.58
N LEU A 9 -18.94 5.32 3.32
CA LEU A 9 -18.93 6.61 2.60
C LEU A 9 -19.33 6.31 1.13
N SER A 10 -20.61 6.02 0.90
CA SER A 10 -21.21 5.99 -0.42
C SER A 10 -21.67 7.40 -0.76
N GLY A 11 -20.86 8.11 -1.55
CA GLY A 11 -21.14 9.45 -2.02
C GLY A 11 -19.84 10.19 -2.23
N ALA A 12 -19.68 10.85 -3.39
CA ALA A 12 -18.57 11.77 -3.57
C ALA A 12 -18.57 12.76 -2.39
N PRO A 13 -17.45 12.89 -1.65
CA PRO A 13 -17.41 13.68 -0.43
C PRO A 13 -17.78 15.12 -0.77
N SER A 14 -18.62 15.71 0.07
CA SER A 14 -18.75 17.17 0.15
C SER A 14 -17.40 17.70 0.63
N THR A 15 -16.54 18.06 -0.32
CA THR A 15 -15.09 17.81 -0.35
C THR A 15 -14.27 18.39 0.82
N HIS A 16 -14.81 19.36 1.55
CA HIS A 16 -14.11 20.00 2.68
C HIS A 16 -14.56 19.51 4.06
N GLY A 17 -15.86 19.28 4.28
CA GLY A 17 -16.39 18.91 5.61
C GLY A 17 -15.92 17.53 6.06
N ASP A 18 -15.87 16.59 5.11
CA ASP A 18 -15.50 15.20 5.37
C ASP A 18 -14.00 15.04 5.65
N LEU A 19 -13.17 15.86 5.00
CA LEU A 19 -11.71 15.84 5.20
C LEU A 19 -11.30 16.40 6.56
N HIS A 20 -11.94 17.49 7.00
CA HIS A 20 -11.72 18.04 8.34
C HIS A 20 -12.13 17.04 9.43
N GLN A 21 -13.27 16.37 9.27
CA GLN A 21 -13.71 15.33 10.21
C GLN A 21 -12.74 14.14 10.25
N ALA A 22 -12.26 13.67 9.10
CA ALA A 22 -11.25 12.61 9.04
C ALA A 22 -9.96 13.03 9.74
N MET A 23 -9.47 14.24 9.49
CA MET A 23 -8.28 14.79 10.13
C MET A 23 -8.44 14.91 11.65
N ASP A 24 -9.59 15.35 12.14
CA ASP A 24 -9.89 15.44 13.58
C ASP A 24 -10.02 14.06 14.24
N ALA A 25 -10.52 13.05 13.52
CA ALA A 25 -10.53 11.67 14.01
C ALA A 25 -9.10 11.12 14.13
N ILE A 26 -8.25 11.35 13.13
CA ILE A 26 -6.85 10.88 13.13
C ILE A 26 -6.04 11.60 14.22
N ASN A 27 -6.21 12.91 14.40
CA ASN A 27 -5.54 13.71 15.43
C ASN A 27 -5.88 13.29 16.87
N ARG A 28 -7.04 12.65 17.09
CA ARG A 28 -7.41 12.09 18.40
C ARG A 28 -6.64 10.82 18.74
N ILE A 29 -6.18 10.09 17.72
CA ILE A 29 -5.43 8.83 17.88
C ILE A 29 -3.93 9.11 17.91
N ILE A 30 -3.47 10.04 17.07
CA ILE A 30 -2.06 10.38 16.91
C ILE A 30 -1.81 11.78 17.49
N LEU A 31 -1.35 11.81 18.72
CA LEU A 31 -1.10 13.06 19.44
C LEU A 31 0.20 13.73 18.96
N GLY A 32 0.18 15.05 18.85
CA GLY A 32 1.38 15.86 18.59
C GLY A 32 1.95 15.80 17.16
N LYS A 33 1.27 15.13 16.21
CA LYS A 33 1.75 14.99 14.81
C LYS A 33 0.82 15.62 13.75
N ARG A 34 0.16 16.73 14.09
CA ARG A 34 -0.82 17.42 13.21
C ARG A 34 -0.27 17.72 11.82
N ASP A 35 0.94 18.27 11.73
CA ASP A 35 1.53 18.62 10.43
C ASP A 35 1.88 17.38 9.58
N ALA A 36 2.40 16.33 10.21
CA ALA A 36 2.67 15.07 9.52
C ALA A 36 1.38 14.44 8.98
N ILE A 37 0.30 14.45 9.77
CA ILE A 37 -1.02 13.96 9.34
C ILE A 37 -1.53 14.78 8.15
N ARG A 38 -1.42 16.12 8.22
CA ARG A 38 -1.82 17.02 7.12
C ARG A 38 -1.05 16.71 5.84
N LEU A 39 0.27 16.53 5.92
CA LEU A 39 1.11 16.18 4.78
C LEU A 39 0.77 14.79 4.22
N CYS A 40 0.52 13.80 5.08
CA CYS A 40 0.09 12.47 4.65
C CYS A 40 -1.25 12.54 3.89
N LEU A 41 -2.24 13.27 4.42
CA LEU A 41 -3.53 13.43 3.75
C LEU A 41 -3.40 14.17 2.42
N ALA A 42 -2.62 15.26 2.37
CA ALA A 42 -2.36 15.98 1.13
C ALA A 42 -1.68 15.09 0.09
N CYS A 43 -0.69 14.30 0.50
CA CYS A 43 0.01 13.35 -0.34
C CYS A 43 -0.93 12.27 -0.90
N LEU A 44 -1.76 11.66 -0.03
CA LEU A 44 -2.73 10.64 -0.44
C LEU A 44 -3.76 11.18 -1.44
N LEU A 45 -4.28 12.39 -1.21
CA LEU A 45 -5.22 13.03 -2.12
C LEU A 45 -4.59 13.38 -3.47
N ALA A 46 -3.29 13.72 -3.46
CA ALA A 46 -2.51 13.96 -4.67
C ALA A 46 -2.04 12.67 -5.37
N ARG A 47 -2.35 11.48 -4.81
CA ARG A 47 -1.81 10.18 -5.24
C ARG A 47 -0.28 10.13 -5.28
N GLY A 48 0.37 10.87 -4.39
CA GLY A 48 1.82 10.90 -4.26
C GLY A 48 2.36 9.84 -3.32
N HIS A 49 3.68 9.86 -3.16
CA HIS A 49 4.40 9.04 -2.19
C HIS A 49 5.14 9.93 -1.19
N LEU A 50 5.14 9.52 0.08
CA LEU A 50 5.75 10.28 1.16
C LEU A 50 6.96 9.53 1.72
N LEU A 51 8.13 10.15 1.66
CA LEU A 51 9.30 9.71 2.40
C LEU A 51 9.26 10.30 3.81
N ILE A 52 9.27 9.44 4.84
CA ILE A 52 9.31 9.88 6.23
C ILE A 52 10.68 9.54 6.81
N GLU A 53 11.53 10.54 6.92
CA GLU A 53 12.81 10.47 7.65
C GLU A 53 12.53 10.82 9.12
N ASP A 54 12.58 9.83 10.01
CA ASP A 54 12.39 10.06 11.45
C ASP A 54 13.06 8.90 12.20
N SER A 55 13.41 9.14 13.45
CA SER A 55 14.09 8.16 14.30
C SER A 55 13.19 6.92 14.54
N PRO A 56 13.76 5.71 14.73
CA PRO A 56 12.97 4.53 15.03
C PRO A 56 12.10 4.72 16.29
N GLY A 57 10.87 4.19 16.29
CA GLY A 57 9.96 4.24 17.45
C GLY A 57 8.97 5.42 17.49
N VAL A 58 9.02 6.35 16.54
CA VAL A 58 8.20 7.57 16.48
C VAL A 58 6.77 7.37 15.91
N GLY A 59 6.28 6.14 15.85
CA GLY A 59 4.89 5.84 15.49
C GLY A 59 4.54 5.88 13.99
N LYS A 60 5.51 5.70 13.07
CA LYS A 60 5.25 5.60 11.61
C LYS A 60 4.22 4.51 11.28
N THR A 61 4.35 3.35 11.92
CA THR A 61 3.42 2.23 11.78
C THR A 61 2.02 2.61 12.26
N THR A 62 1.92 3.23 13.43
CA THR A 62 0.65 3.71 13.99
C THR A 62 0.00 4.75 13.07
N LEU A 63 0.80 5.65 12.49
CA LEU A 63 0.33 6.66 11.55
C LEU A 63 -0.28 6.03 10.29
N ALA A 64 0.47 5.15 9.62
CA ALA A 64 -0.01 4.49 8.41
C ALA A 64 -1.26 3.64 8.68
N GLN A 65 -1.27 2.85 9.76
CA GLN A 65 -2.43 2.02 10.12
C GLN A 65 -3.67 2.85 10.48
N THR A 66 -3.49 3.96 11.20
CA THR A 66 -4.59 4.85 11.55
C THR A 66 -5.17 5.53 10.32
N LEU A 67 -4.31 6.00 9.40
CA LEU A 67 -4.73 6.58 8.13
C LEU A 67 -5.53 5.58 7.30
N ALA A 68 -5.02 4.35 7.12
CA ALA A 68 -5.73 3.32 6.38
C ALA A 68 -7.10 3.00 6.99
N ARG A 69 -7.18 2.85 8.31
CA ARG A 69 -8.45 2.57 9.00
C ARG A 69 -9.44 3.73 8.91
N ALA A 70 -8.97 4.97 9.07
CA ALA A 70 -9.81 6.16 8.99
C ALA A 70 -10.37 6.39 7.57
N LEU A 71 -9.61 5.99 6.54
CA LEU A 71 -9.96 6.18 5.13
C LEU A 71 -10.52 4.93 4.46
N GLY A 72 -10.56 3.78 5.14
CA GLY A 72 -11.04 2.51 4.60
C GLY A 72 -10.15 1.92 3.50
N LEU A 73 -8.83 2.15 3.56
CA LEU A 73 -7.87 1.72 2.55
C LEU A 73 -7.32 0.32 2.86
N ASP A 74 -7.09 -0.49 1.81
CA ASP A 74 -6.25 -1.69 1.95
C ASP A 74 -4.82 -1.29 2.31
N TYR A 75 -4.30 -1.90 3.37
CA TYR A 75 -3.02 -1.56 3.97
C TYR A 75 -2.08 -2.75 3.95
N ARG A 76 -0.87 -2.53 3.43
CA ARG A 76 0.23 -3.50 3.53
C ARG A 76 1.46 -2.85 4.12
N ARG A 77 2.23 -3.67 4.82
CA ARG A 77 3.54 -3.29 5.34
C ARG A 77 4.60 -4.17 4.69
N ILE A 78 5.66 -3.55 4.21
CA ILE A 78 6.83 -4.22 3.65
C ILE A 78 8.02 -3.83 4.52
N GLN A 79 8.66 -4.82 5.13
CA GLN A 79 9.91 -4.63 5.84
C GLN A 79 11.05 -4.97 4.88
N PHE A 80 11.87 -4.00 4.51
CA PHE A 80 12.99 -4.24 3.62
C PHE A 80 14.14 -4.88 4.38
N THR A 81 14.62 -6.00 3.85
CA THR A 81 15.76 -6.78 4.37
C THR A 81 16.69 -7.11 3.21
N SER A 82 17.93 -7.51 3.51
CA SER A 82 18.95 -7.79 2.48
C SER A 82 18.64 -9.00 1.61
N ASP A 83 17.75 -9.88 2.07
CA ASP A 83 17.29 -11.09 1.40
C ASP A 83 15.95 -10.91 0.66
N LEU A 84 15.27 -9.77 0.82
CA LEU A 84 13.99 -9.50 0.17
C LEU A 84 14.16 -9.45 -1.36
N LEU A 85 13.39 -10.27 -2.08
CA LEU A 85 13.44 -10.34 -3.53
C LEU A 85 12.43 -9.38 -4.17
N PRO A 86 12.65 -8.93 -5.43
CA PRO A 86 11.65 -8.15 -6.16
C PRO A 86 10.28 -8.84 -6.22
N ALA A 87 10.26 -10.17 -6.40
CA ALA A 87 9.05 -10.99 -6.45
C ALA A 87 8.23 -10.94 -5.15
N ASP A 88 8.87 -10.72 -4.00
CA ASP A 88 8.17 -10.60 -2.71
C ASP A 88 7.41 -9.27 -2.58
N ILE A 89 7.74 -8.28 -3.42
CA ILE A 89 7.10 -6.95 -3.47
C ILE A 89 6.06 -6.91 -4.59
N ILE A 90 6.46 -7.30 -5.81
CA ILE A 90 5.63 -7.18 -7.01
C ILE A 90 4.72 -8.39 -7.22
N GLY A 91 5.01 -9.53 -6.60
CA GLY A 91 4.33 -10.79 -6.84
C GLY A 91 5.03 -11.67 -7.88
N ALA A 92 4.53 -12.90 -8.00
CA ALA A 92 5.09 -13.92 -8.88
C ALA A 92 4.00 -14.86 -9.40
N ALA A 93 4.28 -15.54 -10.51
CA ALA A 93 3.48 -16.65 -10.97
C ALA A 93 3.84 -17.92 -10.17
N ILE A 94 2.85 -18.53 -9.53
CA ILE A 94 3.00 -19.75 -8.73
C ILE A 94 2.32 -20.91 -9.45
N TRP A 95 3.03 -22.03 -9.55
CA TRP A 95 2.50 -23.25 -10.15
C TRP A 95 1.49 -23.92 -9.21
N HIS A 96 0.26 -24.09 -9.68
CA HIS A 96 -0.78 -24.84 -8.99
C HIS A 96 -0.87 -26.26 -9.56
N ARG A 97 -0.56 -27.26 -8.73
CA ARG A 97 -0.56 -28.67 -9.15
C ARG A 97 -1.95 -29.17 -9.55
N ASP A 98 -3.00 -28.66 -8.91
CA ASP A 98 -4.37 -29.13 -9.12
C ASP A 98 -4.94 -28.66 -10.46
N SER A 99 -4.63 -27.44 -10.89
CA SER A 99 -5.05 -26.89 -12.19
C SER A 99 -4.04 -27.19 -13.30
N GLY A 100 -2.77 -27.45 -12.97
CA GLY A 100 -1.70 -27.53 -13.96
C GLY A 100 -1.40 -26.19 -14.62
N GLU A 101 -1.68 -25.10 -13.92
CA GLU A 101 -1.54 -23.72 -14.42
C GLU A 101 -0.71 -22.86 -13.48
N PHE A 102 -0.12 -21.80 -14.05
CA PHE A 102 0.53 -20.74 -13.29
C PHE A 102 -0.51 -19.68 -12.91
N HIS A 103 -0.66 -19.40 -11.62
CA HIS A 103 -1.52 -18.31 -11.15
C HIS A 103 -0.68 -17.16 -10.61
N PHE A 104 -1.12 -15.93 -10.88
CA PHE A 104 -0.49 -14.75 -10.29
C PHE A 104 -0.82 -14.65 -8.82
N GLN A 105 0.22 -14.68 -7.97
CA GLN A 105 0.11 -14.25 -6.60
C GLN A 105 0.61 -12.80 -6.49
N ALA A 106 -0.34 -11.88 -6.30
CA ALA A 106 -0.06 -10.47 -6.13
C ALA A 106 0.80 -10.21 -4.88
N GLY A 107 1.85 -9.41 -5.05
CA GLY A 107 2.66 -8.92 -3.95
C GLY A 107 1.99 -7.80 -3.15
N PRO A 108 2.59 -7.34 -2.05
CA PRO A 108 2.08 -6.25 -1.22
C PRO A 108 1.98 -4.90 -1.96
N ILE A 109 2.60 -4.75 -3.14
CA ILE A 109 2.53 -3.52 -3.92
C ILE A 109 1.10 -3.16 -4.36
N PHE A 110 0.18 -4.14 -4.46
CA PHE A 110 -1.21 -3.95 -4.93
C PHE A 110 -2.17 -3.39 -3.86
N ALA A 111 -1.65 -2.83 -2.77
CA ALA A 111 -2.44 -2.21 -1.72
C ALA A 111 -2.63 -0.70 -1.96
N GLN A 112 -3.70 -0.14 -1.40
CA GLN A 112 -4.01 1.29 -1.52
C GLN A 112 -3.11 2.17 -0.63
N LEU A 113 -2.58 1.61 0.47
CA LEU A 113 -1.57 2.24 1.31
C LEU A 113 -0.48 1.24 1.67
N ILE A 114 0.78 1.62 1.40
CA ILE A 114 1.94 0.79 1.72
C ILE A 114 2.86 1.54 2.66
N LEU A 115 3.24 0.88 3.76
CA LEU A 115 4.37 1.30 4.58
C LEU A 115 5.59 0.45 4.20
N ALA A 116 6.55 1.07 3.53
CA ALA A 116 7.85 0.47 3.21
C ALA A 116 8.88 0.91 4.26
N ASP A 117 9.17 0.03 5.22
CA ASP A 117 10.15 0.29 6.28
C ASP A 117 11.55 -0.15 5.85
N GLU A 118 12.55 0.65 6.22
CA GLU A 118 13.98 0.36 6.03
C GLU A 118 14.39 0.07 4.58
N VAL A 119 13.80 0.78 3.60
CA VAL A 119 14.05 0.60 2.16
C VAL A 119 15.55 0.48 1.83
N ASN A 120 16.37 1.26 2.52
CA ASN A 120 17.83 1.29 2.39
C ASN A 120 18.54 -0.03 2.73
N ARG A 121 17.87 -1.00 3.36
CA ARG A 121 18.43 -2.32 3.71
C ARG A 121 18.31 -3.36 2.60
N ALA A 122 17.43 -3.17 1.61
CA ALA A 122 17.29 -4.14 0.52
C ALA A 122 18.34 -3.91 -0.57
N THR A 123 18.48 -4.92 -1.43
CA THR A 123 19.37 -4.84 -2.59
C THR A 123 18.93 -3.72 -3.55
N PRO A 124 19.86 -3.11 -4.34
CA PRO A 124 19.50 -2.13 -5.35
C PRO A 124 18.42 -2.63 -6.31
N LYS A 125 18.47 -3.91 -6.70
CA LYS A 125 17.47 -4.53 -7.59
C LYS A 125 16.06 -4.52 -6.98
N THR A 126 15.93 -4.83 -5.70
CA THR A 126 14.66 -4.83 -4.98
C THR A 126 14.12 -3.41 -4.79
N GLN A 127 14.99 -2.45 -4.49
CA GLN A 127 14.62 -1.03 -4.42
C GLN A 127 14.16 -0.51 -5.79
N SER A 128 14.89 -0.81 -6.86
CA SER A 128 14.51 -0.43 -8.23
C SER A 128 13.15 -1.00 -8.62
N ALA A 129 12.86 -2.26 -8.28
CA ALA A 129 11.55 -2.85 -8.59
C ALA A 129 10.39 -2.13 -7.89
N LEU A 130 10.59 -1.68 -6.63
CA LEU A 130 9.60 -0.86 -5.94
C LEU A 130 9.42 0.49 -6.65
N LEU A 131 10.52 1.19 -6.95
CA LEU A 131 10.49 2.53 -7.55
C LEU A 131 9.90 2.51 -8.97
N GLU A 132 10.21 1.49 -9.76
CA GLU A 132 9.63 1.28 -11.09
C GLU A 132 8.11 1.09 -10.99
N ALA A 133 7.65 0.27 -10.03
CA ALA A 133 6.21 0.08 -9.80
C ALA A 133 5.51 1.38 -9.35
N MET A 134 6.21 2.22 -8.58
CA MET A 134 5.72 3.53 -8.14
C MET A 134 5.60 4.51 -9.31
N GLU A 135 6.59 4.57 -10.19
CA GLU A 135 6.62 5.48 -11.34
C GLU A 135 5.62 5.07 -12.43
N GLU A 136 5.59 3.78 -12.77
CA GLU A 136 4.79 3.27 -13.88
C GLU A 136 3.33 2.97 -13.49
N HIS A 137 3.03 2.93 -12.19
CA HIS A 137 1.74 2.48 -11.62
C HIS A 137 1.27 1.11 -12.15
N GLN A 138 2.20 0.31 -12.68
CA GLN A 138 1.99 -1.03 -13.21
C GLN A 138 3.23 -1.90 -12.97
N VAL A 139 3.03 -3.21 -12.92
CA VAL A 139 4.10 -4.21 -12.83
C VAL A 139 3.94 -5.24 -13.92
N THR A 140 5.05 -5.68 -14.52
CA THR A 140 5.04 -6.74 -15.53
C THR A 140 5.68 -7.99 -14.98
N VAL A 141 4.92 -9.09 -14.95
CA VAL A 141 5.38 -10.40 -14.50
C VAL A 141 5.06 -11.40 -15.60
N ASP A 142 6.08 -12.14 -16.04
CA ASP A 142 6.02 -13.14 -17.12
C ASP A 142 5.40 -12.64 -18.43
N GLY A 143 5.63 -11.35 -18.74
CA GLY A 143 5.12 -10.70 -19.96
C GLY A 143 3.67 -10.22 -19.86
N VAL A 144 3.03 -10.31 -18.69
CA VAL A 144 1.69 -9.76 -18.45
C VAL A 144 1.79 -8.56 -17.51
N SER A 145 1.40 -7.39 -18.01
CA SER A 145 1.36 -6.13 -17.25
C SER A 145 0.08 -6.02 -16.42
N ARG A 146 0.20 -5.54 -15.19
CA ARG A 146 -0.89 -5.39 -14.21
C ARG A 146 -0.81 -4.02 -13.56
N ARG A 147 -1.93 -3.31 -13.50
CA ARG A 147 -2.00 -2.02 -12.78
C ARG A 147 -2.01 -2.25 -11.28
N VAL A 148 -1.21 -1.45 -10.57
CA VAL A 148 -1.09 -1.50 -9.11
C VAL A 148 -2.38 -0.99 -8.43
N GLU A 149 -3.14 -0.11 -9.10
CA GLU A 149 -4.42 0.41 -8.60
C GLU A 149 -5.60 -0.59 -8.69
N GLN A 150 -5.45 -1.70 -9.44
CA GLN A 150 -6.47 -2.73 -9.50
C GLN A 150 -6.21 -3.75 -8.40
N GLY A 151 -6.99 -3.69 -7.33
CA GLY A 151 -6.97 -4.68 -6.26
C GLY A 151 -7.04 -6.12 -6.81
N SER A 152 -6.44 -7.03 -6.05
CA SER A 152 -6.14 -8.44 -6.35
C SER A 152 -7.27 -9.25 -7.00
N GLY A 153 -7.52 -9.06 -8.29
CA GLY A 153 -8.32 -9.98 -9.11
C GLY A 153 -7.48 -11.20 -9.50
N PRO A 154 -8.02 -12.44 -9.50
CA PRO A 154 -7.29 -13.62 -9.94
C PRO A 154 -7.00 -13.52 -11.45
N GLY A 155 -5.74 -13.26 -11.81
CA GLY A 155 -5.27 -13.32 -13.18
C GLY A 155 -4.72 -14.72 -13.47
N VAL A 156 -5.42 -15.50 -14.29
CA VAL A 156 -4.95 -16.79 -14.82
C VAL A 156 -3.94 -16.52 -15.94
N PHE A 157 -2.77 -17.16 -15.89
CA PHE A 157 -1.80 -17.06 -16.97
C PHE A 157 -1.89 -18.27 -17.90
N PRO A 158 -1.92 -18.07 -19.23
CA PRO A 158 -1.67 -19.16 -20.16
C PRO A 158 -0.22 -19.61 -19.98
N GLY A 159 -0.03 -20.84 -19.47
CA GLY A 159 1.29 -21.43 -19.30
C GLY A 159 2.05 -21.46 -20.63
N ARG A 160 3.28 -20.94 -20.66
CA ARG A 160 4.19 -21.20 -21.78
C ARG A 160 4.60 -22.67 -21.72
N LYS A 161 4.29 -23.40 -22.79
CA LYS A 161 4.83 -24.74 -23.05
C LYS A 161 6.34 -24.69 -23.29
#